data_AF-A0A924WH79-F1
#
_entry.id   AF-A0A924WH79-F1
#
_cell.length_a   1.000
_cell.length_b   1.000
_cell.length_c   1.000
_cell.angle_alpha   90.00
_cell.angle_beta   90.00
_cell.angle_gamma   90.00
#
_symmetry.space_group_name_H-M   'P 1'
#
loop_
_entity.id
_entity.type
_entity.pdbx_description
1 polymer ?
#
loop_
_entity_poly.entity_id
_entity_poly.type
_entity_poly.pdbx_seq_one_letter_code
_entity_poly.pdbx_strand_id
1 'polypeptide(L)'
;MSSKKDIRELMAQGQLREATAAALAYAETCGIAETANALTVLQGNIEENRHQWGTGQIAYEDFARHHARATQGLADSLDELPDEPTPGKGSKRLTEENAFKRRLFWMLVSAKFLVFGWTYYLWQTGGFQNEEALTAFSALAPAFVAYISLMLADYLRIQRDHGPPRRRYVSGTLTKVAFWLFPLYALAQMFIVGRKAQGALSFAQMNMAL
;
A
#
# COMPACT_ATOMS: atom_id res chain seq x y z
N MET A 1 15.64 -15.07 18.22
CA MET A 1 15.68 -14.68 16.80
C MET A 1 16.31 -15.83 16.06
N SER A 2 15.62 -16.43 15.10
CA SER A 2 16.15 -17.54 14.32
C SER A 2 17.27 -17.04 13.40
N SER A 3 18.40 -17.72 13.38
CA SER A 3 19.47 -17.46 12.42
C SER A 3 19.12 -18.01 11.04
N LYS A 4 19.80 -17.53 9.98
CA LYS A 4 19.68 -18.11 8.62
C LYS A 4 20.00 -19.60 8.62
N LYS A 5 20.89 -20.05 9.51
CA LYS A 5 21.26 -21.46 9.70
C LYS A 5 20.10 -22.27 10.26
N ASP A 6 19.38 -21.73 11.26
CA ASP A 6 18.22 -22.37 11.87
C ASP A 6 17.09 -22.53 10.85
N ILE A 7 16.88 -21.52 9.98
CA ILE A 7 15.88 -21.59 8.92
C ILE A 7 16.23 -22.69 7.90
N ARG A 8 17.50 -22.78 7.50
CA ARG A 8 17.98 -23.85 6.61
C ARG A 8 17.84 -25.24 7.25
N GLU A 9 18.00 -25.34 8.55
CA GLU A 9 17.77 -26.58 9.29
C GLU A 9 16.28 -26.98 9.29
N LEU A 10 15.38 -26.04 9.54
CA LEU A 10 13.92 -26.28 9.42
C LEU A 10 13.53 -26.74 8.01
N MET A 11 14.15 -26.17 6.97
CA MET A 11 13.94 -26.63 5.59
C MET A 11 14.44 -28.06 5.37
N ALA A 12 15.62 -28.40 5.89
CA ALA A 12 16.18 -29.75 5.79
C ALA A 12 15.32 -30.79 6.51
N GLN A 13 14.64 -30.40 7.59
CA GLN A 13 13.68 -31.23 8.33
C GLN A 13 12.30 -31.33 7.65
N GLY A 14 12.09 -30.66 6.51
CA GLY A 14 10.80 -30.65 5.81
C GLY A 14 9.73 -29.78 6.48
N GLN A 15 10.10 -28.97 7.48
CA GLN A 15 9.19 -28.10 8.22
C GLN A 15 8.98 -26.77 7.49
N LEU A 16 8.49 -26.83 6.24
CA LEU A 16 8.39 -25.67 5.35
C LEU A 16 7.58 -24.51 5.91
N ARG A 17 6.51 -24.79 6.67
CA ARG A 17 5.67 -23.74 7.27
C ARG A 17 6.43 -22.95 8.32
N GLU A 18 7.17 -23.64 9.18
CA GLU A 18 7.95 -23.04 10.26
C GLU A 18 9.16 -22.31 9.69
N ALA A 19 9.82 -22.91 8.69
CA ALA A 19 10.91 -22.28 7.96
C ALA A 19 10.47 -20.99 7.27
N THR A 20 9.32 -20.99 6.58
CA THR A 20 8.80 -19.79 5.89
C THR A 20 8.39 -18.71 6.89
N ALA A 21 7.77 -19.07 8.02
CA ALA A 21 7.42 -18.12 9.07
C ALA A 21 8.66 -17.49 9.73
N ALA A 22 9.70 -18.29 9.97
CA ALA A 22 10.98 -17.82 10.51
C ALA A 22 11.72 -16.92 9.51
N ALA A 23 11.72 -17.28 8.22
CA ALA A 23 12.27 -16.46 7.14
C ALA A 23 11.54 -15.12 7.00
N LEU A 24 10.20 -15.13 7.09
CA LEU A 24 9.41 -13.90 7.05
C LEU A 24 9.76 -12.98 8.23
N ALA A 25 9.82 -13.53 9.44
CA ALA A 25 10.22 -12.77 10.63
C ALA A 25 11.65 -12.20 10.48
N TYR A 26 12.56 -12.95 9.87
CA TYR A 26 13.92 -12.51 9.58
C TYR A 26 13.97 -11.40 8.51
N ALA A 27 13.18 -11.51 7.44
CA ALA A 27 13.06 -10.48 6.42
C ALA A 27 12.46 -9.17 6.99
N GLU A 28 11.48 -9.30 7.89
CA GLU A 28 10.87 -8.19 8.61
C GLU A 28 11.88 -7.47 9.53
N THR A 29 12.73 -8.21 10.24
CA THR A 29 13.78 -7.61 11.10
C THR A 29 14.88 -6.94 10.29
N CYS A 30 15.20 -7.49 9.11
CA CYS A 30 16.13 -6.88 8.16
C CYS A 30 15.53 -5.66 7.44
N GLY A 31 14.20 -5.49 7.45
CA GLY A 31 13.51 -4.38 6.80
C GLY A 31 13.47 -4.48 5.26
N ILE A 32 13.56 -5.70 4.71
CA ILE A 32 13.57 -5.93 3.26
C ILE A 32 12.15 -6.22 2.78
N ALA A 33 11.46 -5.16 2.33
CA ALA A 33 10.03 -5.21 2.00
C ALA A 33 9.70 -6.21 0.86
N GLU A 34 10.56 -6.28 -0.17
CA GLU A 34 10.33 -7.13 -1.35
C GLU A 34 10.39 -8.61 -0.97
N THR A 35 11.46 -9.04 -0.30
CA THR A 35 11.62 -10.41 0.19
C THR A 35 10.53 -10.78 1.22
N ALA A 36 10.15 -9.85 2.11
CA ALA A 36 9.04 -10.09 3.05
C ALA A 36 7.69 -10.30 2.34
N ASN A 37 7.42 -9.56 1.24
CA ASN A 37 6.23 -9.75 0.43
C ASN A 37 6.24 -11.09 -0.31
N ALA A 38 7.38 -11.47 -0.90
CA ALA A 38 7.56 -12.74 -1.58
C ALA A 38 7.32 -13.91 -0.61
N LEU A 39 7.90 -13.85 0.59
CA LEU A 39 7.70 -14.84 1.65
C LEU A 39 6.25 -14.89 2.16
N THR A 40 5.55 -13.75 2.23
CA THR A 40 4.11 -13.72 2.57
C THR A 40 3.27 -14.43 1.52
N VAL A 41 3.55 -14.21 0.23
CA VAL A 41 2.87 -14.92 -0.87
C VAL A 41 3.17 -16.41 -0.81
N LEU A 42 4.44 -16.77 -0.60
CA LEU A 42 4.87 -18.15 -0.49
C LEU A 42 4.17 -18.88 0.66
N GLN A 43 4.08 -18.25 1.83
CA GLN A 43 3.35 -18.78 2.98
C GLN A 43 1.88 -19.02 2.65
N GLY A 44 1.23 -18.06 1.97
CA GLY A 44 -0.15 -18.23 1.51
C GLY A 44 -0.33 -19.42 0.56
N ASN A 45 0.60 -19.59 -0.39
CA ASN A 45 0.57 -20.71 -1.33
C ASN A 45 0.81 -22.07 -0.65
N ILE A 46 1.68 -22.12 0.37
CA ILE A 46 1.93 -23.33 1.17
C ILE A 46 0.65 -23.73 1.92
N GLU A 47 -0.01 -22.77 2.57
CA GLU A 47 -1.23 -23.04 3.35
C GLU A 47 -2.40 -23.45 2.44
N GLU A 48 -2.55 -22.80 1.29
CA GLU A 48 -3.54 -23.15 0.27
C GLU A 48 -3.31 -24.57 -0.28
N ASN A 49 -2.08 -24.88 -0.70
CA ASN A 49 -1.72 -26.21 -1.21
C ASN A 49 -1.96 -27.30 -0.17
N ARG A 50 -1.65 -27.03 1.11
CA ARG A 50 -1.95 -27.93 2.22
C ARG A 50 -3.45 -28.12 2.42
N HIS A 51 -4.23 -27.06 2.29
CA HIS A 51 -5.68 -27.13 2.40
C HIS A 51 -6.31 -27.94 1.26
N GLN A 52 -5.87 -27.71 0.03
CA GLN A 52 -6.30 -28.47 -1.15
C GLN A 52 -5.94 -29.96 -1.04
N TRP A 53 -4.75 -30.28 -0.54
CA TRP A 53 -4.37 -31.65 -0.25
C TRP A 53 -5.23 -32.28 0.85
N GLY A 54 -5.41 -31.56 1.97
CA GLY A 54 -6.22 -32.02 3.10
C GLY A 54 -7.70 -32.22 2.78
N THR A 55 -8.21 -31.55 1.74
CA THR A 55 -9.58 -31.69 1.23
C THR A 55 -9.70 -32.67 0.06
N GLY A 56 -8.59 -33.26 -0.40
CA GLY A 56 -8.56 -34.20 -1.52
C GLY A 56 -8.80 -33.55 -2.90
N GLN A 57 -8.64 -32.23 -3.02
CA GLN A 57 -8.84 -31.50 -4.27
C GLN A 57 -7.70 -31.70 -5.28
N ILE A 58 -6.53 -32.15 -4.81
CA ILE A 58 -5.33 -32.37 -5.63
C ILE A 58 -4.73 -33.75 -5.36
N ALA A 59 -4.04 -34.30 -6.37
CA ALA A 59 -3.31 -35.55 -6.24
C ALA A 59 -1.98 -35.37 -5.49
N TYR A 60 -1.43 -36.46 -4.96
CA TYR A 60 -0.15 -36.44 -4.23
C TYR A 60 1.00 -35.91 -5.09
N GLU A 61 1.03 -36.26 -6.38
CA GLU A 61 2.08 -35.81 -7.29
C GLU A 61 2.08 -34.28 -7.46
N ASP A 62 0.90 -33.68 -7.55
CA ASP A 62 0.77 -32.24 -7.67
C ASP A 62 1.16 -31.56 -6.36
N PHE A 63 0.71 -32.11 -5.22
CA PHE A 63 1.13 -31.64 -3.91
C PHE A 63 2.66 -31.67 -3.75
N ALA A 64 3.32 -32.78 -4.12
CA ALA A 64 4.76 -32.94 -4.05
C ALA A 64 5.52 -31.96 -4.98
N ARG A 65 5.03 -31.74 -6.21
CA ARG A 65 5.59 -30.75 -7.13
C ARG A 65 5.46 -29.33 -6.58
N HIS A 66 4.29 -28.97 -6.05
CA HIS A 66 4.07 -27.66 -5.41
C HIS A 66 4.94 -27.48 -4.16
N HIS A 67 5.11 -28.53 -3.36
CA HIS A 67 5.97 -28.53 -2.19
C HIS A 67 7.44 -28.31 -2.57
N ALA A 68 7.95 -29.02 -3.59
CA ALA A 68 9.31 -28.84 -4.09
C ALA A 68 9.56 -27.42 -4.63
N ARG A 69 8.61 -26.87 -5.39
CA ARG A 69 8.67 -25.47 -5.86
C ARG A 69 8.67 -24.48 -4.70
N ALA A 70 7.90 -24.74 -3.65
CA ALA A 70 7.86 -23.89 -2.47
C ALA A 70 9.20 -23.93 -1.71
N THR A 71 9.81 -25.10 -1.58
CA THR A 71 11.15 -25.25 -0.99
C THR A 71 12.21 -24.50 -1.78
N GLN A 72 12.19 -24.60 -3.11
CA GLN A 72 13.11 -23.84 -3.95
C GLN A 72 12.90 -22.33 -3.78
N GLY A 73 11.66 -21.86 -3.86
CA GLY A 73 11.35 -20.43 -3.70
C GLY A 73 11.76 -19.88 -2.33
N LEU A 74 11.66 -20.70 -1.26
CA LEU A 74 12.18 -20.34 0.06
C LEU A 74 13.71 -20.28 0.08
N ALA A 75 14.39 -21.21 -0.58
CA ALA A 75 15.86 -21.21 -0.67
C ALA A 75 16.35 -19.96 -1.42
N ASP A 76 15.75 -19.64 -2.56
CA ASP A 76 16.07 -18.46 -3.35
C ASP A 76 15.87 -17.18 -2.51
N SER A 77 14.74 -17.08 -1.80
CA SER A 77 14.44 -15.94 -0.91
C SER A 77 15.43 -15.83 0.26
N LEU A 78 15.93 -16.95 0.77
CA LEU A 78 16.94 -16.96 1.84
C LEU A 78 18.31 -16.51 1.34
N ASP A 79 18.67 -16.82 0.10
CA ASP A 79 19.95 -16.40 -0.47
C ASP A 79 20.01 -14.89 -0.72
N GLU A 80 18.87 -14.24 -0.93
CA GLU A 80 18.75 -12.77 -0.96
C GLU A 80 18.89 -12.11 0.43
N LEU A 81 18.66 -12.85 1.52
CA LEU A 81 18.76 -12.34 2.89
C LEU A 81 20.23 -12.28 3.34
N PRO A 82 20.63 -11.21 4.06
CA PRO A 82 21.98 -11.10 4.61
C PRO A 82 22.28 -12.23 5.60
N ASP A 83 23.55 -12.65 5.69
CA ASP A 83 23.94 -13.77 6.55
C ASP A 83 23.88 -13.44 8.04
N GLU A 84 24.24 -12.20 8.39
CA GLU A 84 23.99 -11.66 9.72
C GLU A 84 22.75 -10.77 9.68
N PRO A 85 21.89 -10.84 10.72
CA PRO A 85 20.78 -9.93 10.86
C PRO A 85 21.39 -8.58 11.20
N THR A 86 21.85 -7.85 10.19
CA THR A 86 22.33 -6.48 10.38
C THR A 86 21.07 -5.73 10.78
N PRO A 87 20.93 -5.24 12.02
CA PRO A 87 19.84 -4.33 12.34
C PRO A 87 20.15 -3.06 11.56
N GLY A 88 19.72 -3.02 10.30
CA GLY A 88 19.96 -1.90 9.41
C GLY A 88 19.52 -0.66 10.16
N LYS A 89 20.43 0.31 10.29
CA LYS A 89 20.24 1.61 10.96
C LYS A 89 18.76 2.04 10.98
N GLY A 90 18.11 1.73 12.09
CA GLY A 90 16.67 1.87 12.27
C GLY A 90 15.90 0.67 11.68
N SER A 91 15.38 -0.17 12.57
CA SER A 91 14.13 -0.93 12.38
C SER A 91 13.06 0.02 11.84
N LYS A 92 13.11 0.32 10.55
CA LYS A 92 12.10 1.09 9.85
C LYS A 92 10.99 0.11 9.64
N ARG A 93 10.13 0.05 10.66
CA ARG A 93 8.85 -0.66 10.68
C ARG A 93 8.29 -0.63 9.25
N LEU A 94 8.32 -1.78 8.59
CA LEU A 94 7.85 -1.91 7.22
C LEU A 94 6.42 -1.35 7.19
N THR A 95 6.15 -0.43 6.26
CA THR A 95 4.84 0.19 6.24
C THR A 95 3.88 -0.80 5.59
N GLU A 96 3.00 -1.37 6.42
CA GLU A 96 1.91 -2.20 5.94
C GLU A 96 1.05 -1.43 4.93
N GLU A 97 0.67 -2.09 3.85
CA GLU A 97 -0.14 -1.54 2.76
C GLU A 97 -1.43 -0.92 3.28
N ASN A 98 -2.09 -1.58 4.23
CA ASN A 98 -3.32 -1.08 4.84
C ASN A 98 -3.08 0.20 5.65
N ALA A 99 -2.00 0.25 6.43
CA ALA A 99 -1.63 1.45 7.17
C ALA A 99 -1.23 2.59 6.23
N PHE A 100 -0.53 2.29 5.14
CA PHE A 100 -0.18 3.24 4.09
C PHE A 100 -1.42 3.81 3.39
N LYS A 101 -2.32 2.96 2.89
CA LYS A 101 -3.59 3.35 2.26
C LYS A 101 -4.42 4.24 3.19
N ARG A 102 -4.54 3.88 4.47
CA ARG A 102 -5.26 4.68 5.47
C ARG A 102 -4.63 6.06 5.67
N ARG A 103 -3.30 6.15 5.79
CA ARG A 103 -2.60 7.44 5.92
C ARG A 103 -2.79 8.30 4.67
N LEU A 104 -2.65 7.70 3.50
CA LEU A 104 -2.78 8.37 2.21
C LEU A 104 -4.22 8.86 1.98
N PHE A 105 -5.22 8.09 2.40
CA PHE A 105 -6.61 8.50 2.45
C PHE A 105 -6.80 9.76 3.31
N TRP A 106 -6.34 9.74 4.56
CA TRP A 106 -6.46 10.91 5.43
C TRP A 106 -5.73 12.12 4.87
N MET A 107 -4.55 11.93 4.29
CA MET A 107 -3.79 13.00 3.65
C MET A 107 -4.56 13.62 2.47
N LEU A 108 -5.17 12.80 1.62
CA LEU A 108 -5.98 13.26 0.49
C LEU A 108 -7.23 13.99 0.95
N VAL A 109 -7.93 13.44 1.94
CA VAL A 109 -9.12 14.06 2.53
C VAL A 109 -8.78 15.42 3.12
N SER A 110 -7.73 15.50 3.94
CA SER A 110 -7.26 16.77 4.51
C SER A 110 -6.86 17.77 3.42
N ALA A 111 -6.13 17.34 2.40
CA ALA A 111 -5.75 18.19 1.27
C ALA A 111 -6.97 18.75 0.53
N LYS A 112 -7.97 17.91 0.24
CA LYS A 112 -9.21 18.34 -0.42
C LYS A 112 -10.01 19.32 0.44
N PHE A 113 -10.16 19.06 1.74
CA PHE A 113 -10.79 20.01 2.66
C PHE A 113 -10.04 21.34 2.71
N LEU A 114 -8.72 21.32 2.63
CA LEU A 114 -7.89 22.53 2.59
C LEU A 114 -8.13 23.33 1.30
N VAL A 115 -8.17 22.66 0.14
CA VAL A 115 -8.52 23.30 -1.15
C VAL A 115 -9.95 23.85 -1.11
N PHE A 116 -10.93 23.09 -0.62
CA PHE A 116 -12.32 23.57 -0.50
C PHE A 116 -12.43 24.77 0.46
N GLY A 117 -11.74 24.73 1.60
CA GLY A 117 -11.69 25.84 2.54
C GLY A 117 -11.04 27.09 1.94
N TRP A 118 -9.99 26.92 1.14
CA TRP A 118 -9.34 28.01 0.41
C TRP A 118 -10.26 28.63 -0.65
N THR A 119 -10.95 27.80 -1.44
CA THR A 119 -11.96 28.28 -2.40
C THR A 119 -13.09 29.02 -1.70
N TYR A 120 -13.56 28.50 -0.55
CA TYR A 120 -14.58 29.16 0.26
C TYR A 120 -14.11 30.52 0.80
N TYR A 121 -12.87 30.61 1.28
CA TYR A 121 -12.27 31.88 1.73
C TYR A 121 -12.16 32.90 0.59
N LEU A 122 -11.77 32.47 -0.62
CA LEU A 122 -11.71 33.33 -1.79
C LEU A 122 -13.09 33.77 -2.28
N TRP A 123 -14.11 32.94 -2.09
CA TRP A 123 -15.49 33.32 -2.33
C TRP A 123 -15.97 34.41 -1.36
N GLN A 124 -15.69 34.27 -0.06
CA GLN A 124 -16.05 35.27 0.96
C GLN A 124 -15.33 36.62 0.76
N THR A 125 -14.11 36.60 0.24
CA THR A 125 -13.32 37.82 -0.05
C THR A 125 -13.64 38.47 -1.40
N GLY A 126 -14.64 37.94 -2.13
CA GLY A 126 -15.12 38.52 -3.40
C GLY A 126 -14.29 38.13 -4.64
N GLY A 127 -13.40 37.16 -4.54
CA GLY A 127 -12.59 36.66 -5.67
C GLY A 127 -13.37 35.78 -6.67
N PHE A 128 -14.61 35.41 -6.35
CA PHE A 128 -15.48 34.58 -7.19
C PHE A 128 -16.92 35.10 -7.16
N GLN A 129 -17.59 35.04 -8.32
CA GLN A 129 -19.05 35.09 -8.36
C GLN A 129 -19.65 33.74 -7.89
N ASN A 130 -20.88 33.76 -7.38
CA ASN A 130 -21.55 32.58 -6.81
C ASN A 130 -21.58 31.38 -7.79
N GLU A 131 -21.79 31.64 -9.08
CA GLU A 131 -21.84 30.61 -10.14
C GLU A 131 -20.47 29.98 -10.41
N GLU A 132 -19.41 30.80 -10.40
CA GLU A 132 -18.03 30.34 -10.58
C GLU A 132 -17.56 29.50 -9.38
N ALA A 133 -17.95 29.89 -8.17
CA ALA A 133 -17.66 29.13 -6.97
C ALA A 133 -18.33 27.74 -7.02
N LEU A 134 -19.63 27.69 -7.32
CA LEU A 134 -20.38 26.43 -7.45
C LEU A 134 -19.78 25.51 -8.53
N THR A 135 -19.31 26.09 -9.63
CA THR A 135 -18.70 25.33 -10.72
C THR A 135 -17.29 24.84 -10.35
N ALA A 136 -16.52 25.60 -9.57
CA ALA A 136 -15.24 25.13 -9.02
C ALA A 136 -15.45 23.96 -8.04
N PHE A 137 -16.49 24.03 -7.20
CA PHE A 137 -16.86 22.93 -6.31
C PHE A 137 -17.28 21.68 -7.09
N SER A 138 -18.09 21.84 -8.14
CA SER A 138 -18.55 20.72 -8.97
C SER A 138 -17.42 20.09 -9.80
N ALA A 139 -16.41 20.86 -10.22
CA ALA A 139 -15.21 20.33 -10.89
C ALA A 139 -14.34 19.48 -9.95
N LEU A 140 -14.20 19.90 -8.69
CA LEU A 140 -13.36 19.22 -7.70
C LEU A 140 -13.97 17.94 -7.12
N ALA A 141 -15.31 17.80 -7.20
CA ALA A 141 -16.07 16.74 -6.53
C ALA A 141 -15.95 15.33 -7.17
N PRO A 142 -16.05 15.14 -8.50
CA PRO A 142 -16.05 13.80 -9.11
C PRO A 142 -14.82 12.98 -8.78
N ALA A 143 -13.62 13.58 -8.86
CA ALA A 143 -12.38 12.91 -8.51
C ALA A 143 -12.32 12.51 -7.02
N PHE A 144 -12.89 13.34 -6.14
CA PHE A 144 -12.96 13.05 -4.71
C PHE A 144 -13.94 11.91 -4.40
N VAL A 145 -15.13 11.94 -5.02
CA VAL A 145 -16.15 10.89 -4.87
C VAL A 145 -15.63 9.55 -5.38
N ALA A 146 -15.03 9.52 -6.57
CA ALA A 146 -14.45 8.29 -7.14
C ALA A 146 -13.40 7.68 -6.20
N TYR A 147 -12.54 8.52 -5.60
CA TYR A 147 -11.52 8.06 -4.67
C TYR A 147 -12.10 7.50 -3.36
N ILE A 148 -13.10 8.18 -2.78
CA ILE A 148 -13.81 7.68 -1.59
C ILE A 148 -14.50 6.34 -1.90
N SER A 149 -15.20 6.23 -3.03
CA SER A 149 -15.89 5.02 -3.42
C SER A 149 -14.94 3.82 -3.56
N LEU A 150 -13.76 4.02 -4.17
CA LEU A 150 -12.75 2.99 -4.30
C LEU A 150 -12.22 2.54 -2.93
N MET A 151 -11.94 3.49 -2.04
CA MET A 151 -11.43 3.19 -0.69
C MET A 151 -12.48 2.51 0.19
N LEU A 152 -13.75 2.92 0.09
CA LEU A 152 -14.84 2.28 0.80
C LEU A 152 -15.04 0.85 0.32
N ALA A 153 -14.96 0.62 -1.00
CA ALA A 153 -15.03 -0.73 -1.57
C ALA A 153 -13.89 -1.63 -1.08
N ASP A 154 -12.65 -1.11 -1.03
CA ASP A 154 -11.49 -1.86 -0.52
C ASP A 154 -11.63 -2.17 0.99
N TYR A 155 -12.10 -1.20 1.78
CA TYR A 155 -12.34 -1.39 3.21
C TYR A 155 -13.42 -2.45 3.50
N LEU A 156 -14.54 -2.39 2.78
CA LEU A 156 -15.63 -3.37 2.91
C LEU A 156 -15.19 -4.76 2.48
N ARG A 157 -14.34 -4.86 1.46
CA ARG A 157 -13.77 -6.14 1.01
C ARG A 157 -12.91 -6.79 2.10
N ILE A 158 -12.06 -6.01 2.76
CA ILE A 158 -11.20 -6.49 3.86
C ILE A 158 -12.04 -6.97 5.05
N GLN A 159 -13.16 -6.32 5.37
CA GLN A 159 -14.05 -6.79 6.44
C GLN A 159 -14.81 -8.07 6.09
N ARG A 160 -15.06 -8.31 4.80
CA ARG A 160 -15.82 -9.47 4.34
C ARG A 160 -14.95 -10.73 4.29
N ASP A 161 -13.69 -10.60 3.93
CA ASP A 161 -12.72 -11.70 3.96
C ASP A 161 -12.30 -11.99 5.41
N HIS A 162 -12.92 -12.99 6.06
CA HIS A 162 -12.60 -13.41 7.44
C HIS A 162 -11.26 -14.17 7.57
N GLY A 163 -10.41 -14.11 6.54
CA GLY A 163 -9.09 -14.73 6.55
C GLY A 163 -8.07 -13.92 7.36
N PRO A 164 -6.96 -14.53 7.81
CA PRO A 164 -5.87 -13.78 8.42
C PRO A 164 -5.39 -12.69 7.45
N PRO A 165 -5.19 -11.44 7.92
CA PRO A 165 -4.84 -10.33 7.05
C PRO A 165 -3.52 -10.63 6.34
N ARG A 166 -3.56 -10.69 5.00
CA ARG A 166 -2.36 -10.81 4.17
C ARG A 166 -1.50 -9.56 4.38
N ARG A 167 -0.43 -9.69 5.17
CA ARG A 167 0.49 -8.58 5.47
C ARG A 167 1.31 -8.26 4.22
N ARG A 168 0.85 -7.28 3.45
CA ARG A 168 1.63 -6.71 2.34
C ARG A 168 2.32 -5.45 2.80
N TYR A 169 3.56 -5.27 2.34
CA TYR A 169 4.43 -4.16 2.66
C TYR A 169 4.64 -3.30 1.42
N VAL A 170 4.62 -1.98 1.59
CA VAL A 170 4.84 -1.02 0.50
C VAL A 170 6.30 -0.60 0.46
N SER A 171 6.84 -0.42 -0.74
CA SER A 171 8.22 0.07 -0.90
C SER A 171 8.37 1.48 -0.31
N GLY A 172 9.44 1.69 0.45
CA GLY A 172 9.68 2.97 1.12
C GLY A 172 9.82 4.14 0.14
N THR A 173 10.29 3.90 -1.09
CA THR A 173 10.37 4.92 -2.15
C THR A 173 8.97 5.35 -2.59
N LEU A 174 8.04 4.43 -2.81
CA LEU A 174 6.67 4.77 -3.18
C LEU A 174 5.99 5.58 -2.08
N THR A 175 6.21 5.20 -0.81
CA THR A 175 5.70 5.94 0.33
C THR A 175 6.22 7.39 0.36
N LYS A 176 7.53 7.60 0.13
CA LYS A 176 8.13 8.95 0.08
C LYS A 176 7.58 9.78 -1.06
N VAL A 177 7.47 9.20 -2.26
CA VAL A 177 6.97 9.88 -3.45
C VAL A 177 5.52 10.30 -3.22
N ALA A 178 4.66 9.39 -2.75
CA ALA A 178 3.27 9.71 -2.45
C ALA A 178 3.16 10.85 -1.43
N PHE A 179 3.94 10.79 -0.36
CA PHE A 179 3.91 11.79 0.70
C PHE A 179 4.33 13.19 0.23
N TRP A 180 5.15 13.30 -0.82
CA TRP A 180 5.50 14.57 -1.45
C TRP A 180 4.50 15.01 -2.52
N LEU A 181 3.98 14.06 -3.30
CA LEU A 181 3.12 14.33 -4.44
C LEU A 181 1.77 14.92 -4.01
N PHE A 182 1.15 14.39 -2.96
CA PHE A 182 -0.14 14.88 -2.46
C PHE A 182 -0.14 16.33 -1.98
N PRO A 183 0.78 16.77 -1.09
CA PRO A 183 0.83 18.17 -0.69
C PRO A 183 1.21 19.08 -1.85
N LEU A 184 2.12 18.65 -2.73
CA LEU A 184 2.48 19.42 -3.92
C LEU A 184 1.27 19.62 -4.85
N TYR A 185 0.48 18.57 -5.05
CA TYR A 185 -0.75 18.63 -5.83
C TYR A 185 -1.78 19.58 -5.19
N ALA A 186 -1.98 19.50 -3.87
CA ALA A 186 -2.88 20.41 -3.16
C ALA A 186 -2.44 21.88 -3.29
N LEU A 187 -1.14 22.16 -3.15
CA LEU A 187 -0.57 23.49 -3.34
C LEU A 187 -0.76 23.99 -4.77
N ALA A 188 -0.57 23.13 -5.77
CA ALA A 188 -0.82 23.48 -7.17
C ALA A 188 -2.30 23.85 -7.39
N GLN A 189 -3.24 23.08 -6.83
CA GLN A 189 -4.67 23.39 -6.89
C GLN A 189 -4.99 24.73 -6.20
N MET A 190 -4.46 24.98 -5.00
CA MET A 190 -4.63 26.25 -4.30
C MET A 190 -4.05 27.43 -5.09
N PHE A 191 -2.89 27.24 -5.73
CA PHE A 191 -2.24 28.26 -6.55
C PHE A 191 -3.07 28.60 -7.78
N ILE A 192 -3.60 27.60 -8.48
CA ILE A 192 -4.48 27.79 -9.66
C ILE A 192 -5.75 28.55 -9.25
N VAL A 193 -6.40 28.14 -8.16
CA VAL A 193 -7.61 28.81 -7.63
C VAL A 193 -7.30 30.25 -7.20
N GLY A 194 -6.15 30.48 -6.55
CA GLY A 194 -5.71 31.82 -6.14
C GLY A 194 -5.39 32.74 -7.32
N ARG A 195 -4.76 32.20 -8.38
CA ARG A 195 -4.47 32.95 -9.62
C ARG A 195 -5.74 33.34 -10.37
N LYS A 196 -6.77 32.49 -10.37
CA LYS A 196 -8.11 32.86 -10.84
C LYS A 196 -8.64 34.02 -10.00
N ALA A 197 -8.65 33.91 -8.67
CA ALA A 197 -9.22 34.95 -7.80
C ALA A 197 -8.58 36.33 -7.96
N GLN A 198 -7.31 36.40 -8.37
CA GLN A 198 -6.59 37.63 -8.71
C GLN A 198 -6.87 38.18 -10.12
N GLY A 199 -7.72 37.50 -10.91
CA GLY A 199 -8.03 37.87 -12.30
C GLY A 199 -6.95 37.50 -13.31
N ALA A 200 -5.91 36.74 -12.92
CA ALA A 200 -4.78 36.40 -13.79
C ALA A 200 -5.04 35.18 -14.70
N LEU A 201 -6.08 34.39 -14.43
CA LEU A 201 -6.50 33.24 -15.23
C LEU A 201 -8.00 33.32 -15.52
N SER A 202 -8.41 32.89 -16.71
CA SER A 202 -9.83 32.77 -17.05
C SER A 202 -10.44 31.55 -16.36
N PHE A 203 -11.75 31.61 -16.10
CA PHE A 203 -12.49 30.51 -15.46
C PHE A 203 -12.39 29.19 -16.26
N ALA A 204 -12.37 29.28 -17.60
CA ALA A 204 -12.20 28.13 -18.48
C ALA A 204 -10.82 27.46 -18.33
N GLN A 205 -9.76 28.25 -18.17
CA GLN A 205 -8.41 27.73 -17.95
C GLN A 205 -8.27 27.04 -16.59
N MET A 206 -8.95 27.57 -15.56
CA MET A 206 -9.01 26.94 -14.25
C MET A 206 -9.71 25.57 -14.32
N ASN A 207 -10.85 25.49 -15.02
CA ASN A 207 -11.63 24.25 -15.10
C ASN A 207 -10.95 23.14 -15.91
N MET A 208 -10.09 23.49 -16.87
CA MET A 208 -9.28 22.51 -17.61
C MET A 208 -8.07 21.99 -16.82
N ALA A 209 -7.65 22.71 -15.77
CA ALA A 209 -6.44 22.40 -14.99
C ALA A 209 -6.74 21.68 -13.66
N LEU A 210 -8.02 21.52 -13.29
CA LEU A 210 -8.50 20.88 -12.05
C LEU A 210 -8.93 19.43 -12.27
#